data_AF-A0A484NMR6-F1
#
_entry.id   AF-A0A484NMR6-F1
#
_cell.length_a   1.000
_cell.length_b   1.000
_cell.length_c   1.000
_cell.angle_alpha   90.00
_cell.angle_beta   90.00
_cell.angle_gamma   90.00
#
_symmetry.space_group_name_H-M   'P 1'
#
loop_
_entity.id
_entity.type
_entity.pdbx_description
1 polymer ?
#
loop_
_entity_poly.entity_id
_entity_poly.type
_entity_poly.pdbx_seq_one_letter_code
_entity_poly.pdbx_strand_id
1 'polypeptide(L)'
;SRNLYAGIGEGQSTTRPPLFDGTNYTYWKERMRIYIRSTNFQLWLVIKNGEEVPMKKVRDKLIPKTKDEFDAEDIKKVENYAKAINMLYCAVNPDDYRKISCCSTAKEMWDKLEVTYEATDQVREAKIDFLTQEYEMFRMKPGEKIGDMFNRF
;
A
#
# COMPACT_ATOMS: atom_id res chain seq x y z
N SER A 1 27.41 2.33 -6.87
CA SER A 1 27.44 1.79 -5.51
C SER A 1 26.01 1.64 -5.02
N ARG A 2 25.52 0.41 -4.80
CA ARG A 2 24.20 0.15 -4.22
C ARG A 2 24.31 0.36 -2.71
N ASN A 3 23.58 1.33 -2.17
CA ASN A 3 23.55 1.57 -0.72
C ASN A 3 22.80 0.42 -0.04
N LEU A 4 23.57 -0.48 0.58
CA LEU A 4 23.08 -1.62 1.40
C LEU A 4 22.75 -1.23 2.84
N TYR A 5 22.61 0.07 3.13
CA TYR A 5 22.31 0.58 4.47
C TYR A 5 21.27 1.71 4.36
N ALA A 6 20.01 1.35 4.09
CA ALA A 6 18.90 2.23 4.47
C ALA A 6 18.78 2.12 5.99
N GLY A 7 19.39 3.09 6.69
CA GLY A 7 19.62 3.07 8.12
C GLY A 7 18.39 2.74 8.95
N ILE A 8 18.64 1.99 10.02
CA ILE A 8 17.78 1.96 11.20
C ILE A 8 17.81 3.39 11.76
N GLY A 9 16.86 4.22 11.33
CA GLY A 9 16.75 5.64 11.69
C GLY A 9 15.74 5.88 12.80
N GLU A 10 15.94 6.98 13.54
CA GLU A 10 14.99 7.50 14.55
C GLU A 10 13.55 7.63 14.02
N GLY A 11 12.60 7.73 14.96
CA GLY A 11 11.16 7.65 14.72
C GLY A 11 10.65 8.36 13.47
N GLN A 12 9.84 7.66 12.69
CA GLN A 12 9.23 8.17 11.47
C GLN A 12 8.23 9.28 11.77
N SER A 13 7.96 10.14 10.78
CA SER A 13 7.02 11.26 10.93
C SER A 13 5.63 10.78 11.36
N THR A 14 5.06 11.47 12.36
CA THR A 14 3.66 11.29 12.78
C THR A 14 2.69 12.21 12.04
N THR A 15 3.21 13.19 11.29
CA THR A 15 2.42 14.21 10.60
C THR A 15 2.42 14.04 9.09
N ARG A 16 3.42 13.38 8.51
CA ARG A 16 3.53 13.09 7.07
C ARG A 16 3.25 11.61 6.79
N PRO A 17 2.60 11.28 5.66
CA PRO A 17 2.43 9.88 5.27
C PRO A 17 3.78 9.21 5.03
N PRO A 18 3.91 7.90 5.32
CA PRO A 18 5.09 7.14 4.94
C PRO A 18 5.23 7.14 3.42
N LEU A 19 6.41 7.54 2.92
CA LEU A 19 6.70 7.54 1.50
C LEU A 19 7.00 6.12 1.01
N PHE A 20 6.39 5.72 -0.10
CA PHE A 20 6.71 4.50 -0.81
C PHE A 20 7.85 4.77 -1.80
N ASP A 21 8.98 4.10 -1.59
CA ASP A 21 10.17 4.22 -2.43
C ASP A 21 10.25 3.13 -3.52
N GLY A 22 9.21 2.31 -3.65
CA GLY A 22 9.15 1.18 -4.58
C GLY A 22 9.66 -0.14 -3.98
N THR A 23 10.07 -0.16 -2.71
CA THR A 23 10.58 -1.35 -2.03
C THR A 23 9.73 -1.76 -0.83
N ASN A 24 9.68 -3.06 -0.54
CA ASN A 24 8.99 -3.64 0.61
C ASN A 24 7.56 -3.10 0.76
N TYR A 25 6.74 -3.34 -0.26
CA TYR A 25 5.37 -2.84 -0.31
C TYR A 25 4.54 -3.38 0.85
N THR A 26 4.74 -4.64 1.27
CA THR A 26 4.10 -5.20 2.46
C THR A 26 4.32 -4.33 3.70
N TYR A 27 5.56 -3.89 3.96
CA TYR A 27 5.88 -3.01 5.06
C TYR A 27 5.24 -1.62 4.90
N TRP A 28 5.37 -1.01 3.73
CA TRP A 28 4.79 0.31 3.46
C TRP A 28 3.26 0.29 3.60
N LYS A 29 2.59 -0.73 3.07
CA LYS A 29 1.13 -0.93 3.09
C LYS A 29 0.62 -0.94 4.52
N GLU A 30 1.27 -1.67 5.42
CA GLU A 30 0.89 -1.71 6.83
C GLU A 30 1.07 -0.34 7.50
N ARG A 31 2.20 0.32 7.26
CA ARG A 31 2.50 1.64 7.82
C ARG A 31 1.51 2.70 7.34
N MET A 32 1.20 2.71 6.04
CA MET A 32 0.26 3.65 5.45
C MET A 32 -1.16 3.41 5.99
N ARG A 33 -1.58 2.15 6.12
CA ARG A 33 -2.86 1.77 6.75
C ARG A 33 -2.96 2.32 8.17
N ILE A 34 -1.94 2.09 9.00
CA ILE A 34 -1.92 2.58 10.39
C ILE A 34 -1.98 4.12 10.43
N TYR A 35 -1.18 4.78 9.60
CA TYR A 35 -1.13 6.25 9.52
C TYR A 35 -2.47 6.88 9.12
N ILE A 36 -3.17 6.32 8.13
CA ILE A 36 -4.50 6.79 7.73
C ILE A 36 -5.48 6.61 8.88
N ARG A 37 -5.51 5.43 9.50
CA ARG A 37 -6.43 5.10 10.60
C ARG A 37 -6.19 5.96 11.83
N SER A 38 -4.94 6.28 12.16
CA SER A 38 -4.60 7.16 13.29
C SER A 38 -4.96 8.62 13.01
N THR A 39 -4.93 9.05 11.74
CA THR A 39 -5.27 10.41 11.34
C THR A 39 -6.77 10.65 11.39
N ASN A 40 -7.56 9.78 10.74
CA ASN A 40 -9.01 9.78 10.79
C ASN A 40 -9.51 8.46 10.20
N PHE A 41 -10.20 7.65 11.00
CA PHE A 41 -10.70 6.35 10.57
C PHE A 41 -11.65 6.41 9.37
N GLN A 42 -12.39 7.51 9.19
CA GLN A 42 -13.27 7.69 8.03
C GLN A 42 -12.48 7.70 6.71
N LEU A 43 -11.25 8.22 6.70
CA LEU A 43 -10.41 8.19 5.50
C LEU A 43 -10.06 6.77 5.07
N TRP A 44 -9.86 5.86 6.04
CA TRP A 44 -9.62 4.45 5.74
C TRP A 44 -10.87 3.78 5.16
N LEU A 45 -12.06 4.09 5.68
CA LEU A 45 -13.32 3.58 5.14
C LEU A 45 -13.55 4.04 3.71
N VAL A 46 -13.30 5.32 3.43
CA VAL A 46 -13.32 5.89 2.08
C VAL A 46 -12.39 5.12 1.13
N ILE A 47 -11.17 4.84 1.55
CA ILE A 47 -10.19 4.12 0.72
C ILE A 47 -10.64 2.68 0.44
N LYS A 48 -11.21 1.98 1.42
CA LYS A 48 -11.63 0.58 1.22
C LYS A 48 -12.95 0.45 0.46
N ASN A 49 -13.91 1.33 0.74
CA ASN A 49 -15.29 1.20 0.27
C ASN A 49 -15.58 2.05 -0.97
N GLY A 50 -14.79 3.09 -1.21
CA GLY A 50 -14.98 4.02 -2.32
C GLY A 50 -15.78 5.26 -1.94
N GLU A 51 -16.04 6.09 -2.95
CA GLU A 51 -16.82 7.32 -2.79
C GLU A 51 -18.32 7.02 -2.67
N GLU A 52 -18.93 7.55 -1.60
CA GLU A 52 -20.38 7.58 -1.42
C GLU A 52 -20.88 8.95 -1.86
N VAL A 53 -21.71 8.95 -2.90
CA VAL A 53 -22.40 10.17 -3.34
C VAL A 53 -23.49 10.50 -2.31
N PRO A 54 -23.55 11.74 -1.79
CA PRO A 54 -24.68 12.18 -0.97
C PRO A 54 -26.03 12.00 -1.66
N MET A 55 -26.96 11.29 -1.01
CA MET A 55 -28.29 10.98 -1.57
C MET A 55 -29.41 11.58 -0.72
N LYS A 56 -30.53 11.92 -1.36
CA LYS A 56 -31.79 12.32 -0.71
C LYS A 56 -32.93 11.42 -1.15
N LYS A 57 -33.93 11.24 -0.28
CA LYS A 57 -35.13 10.46 -0.57
C LYS A 57 -36.26 11.38 -1.04
N VAL A 58 -36.74 11.19 -2.27
CA VAL A 58 -37.89 11.92 -2.83
C VAL A 58 -38.91 10.90 -3.32
N ARG A 59 -40.12 10.90 -2.74
CA ARG A 59 -41.23 10.01 -3.12
C ARG A 59 -40.79 8.54 -3.28
N ASP A 60 -40.08 8.04 -2.26
CA ASP A 60 -39.50 6.70 -2.18
C ASP A 60 -38.34 6.35 -3.12
N LYS A 61 -37.82 7.29 -3.89
CA LYS A 61 -36.59 7.11 -4.68
C LYS A 61 -35.40 7.81 -4.03
N LEU A 62 -34.24 7.16 -4.01
CA LEU A 62 -32.97 7.79 -3.70
C LEU A 62 -32.43 8.48 -4.95
N ILE A 63 -32.17 9.78 -4.84
CA ILE A 63 -31.55 10.58 -5.90
C ILE A 63 -30.34 11.34 -5.35
N PRO A 64 -29.29 11.59 -6.14
CA PRO A 64 -28.15 12.39 -5.70
C PRO A 64 -28.57 13.79 -5.25
N LYS A 65 -27.98 14.27 -4.16
CA LYS A 65 -28.08 15.68 -3.75
C LYS A 65 -27.27 16.54 -4.72
N THR A 66 -27.75 17.74 -5.01
CA THR A 66 -26.91 18.77 -5.66
C THR A 66 -26.00 19.42 -4.62
N LYS A 67 -24.91 20.08 -5.04
CA LYS A 67 -23.96 20.72 -4.10
C LYS A 67 -24.63 21.73 -3.17
N ASP A 68 -25.65 22.45 -3.65
CA ASP A 68 -26.41 23.42 -2.85
C ASP A 68 -27.30 22.77 -1.77
N GLU A 69 -27.51 21.46 -1.85
CA GLU A 69 -28.31 20.68 -0.90
C GLU A 69 -27.45 19.95 0.14
N PHE A 70 -26.12 20.10 0.07
CA PHE A 70 -25.22 19.42 0.97
C PHE A 70 -25.35 19.99 2.37
N ASP A 71 -25.55 19.11 3.34
CA ASP A 71 -25.43 19.46 4.74
C ASP A 71 -23.96 19.37 5.21
N ALA A 72 -23.72 19.72 6.47
CA ALA A 72 -22.37 19.69 7.03
C ALA A 72 -21.72 18.30 7.00
N GLU A 73 -22.51 17.22 7.07
CA GLU A 73 -22.00 15.85 7.02
C GLU A 73 -21.63 15.46 5.59
N ASP A 74 -22.44 15.83 4.60
CA ASP A 74 -22.13 15.64 3.18
C ASP A 74 -20.83 16.37 2.78
N ILE A 75 -20.68 17.63 3.20
CA ILE A 75 -19.46 18.41 2.94
C ILE A 75 -18.25 17.71 3.56
N LYS A 76 -18.37 17.27 4.82
CA LYS A 76 -17.30 16.55 5.52
C LYS A 76 -16.92 15.24 4.84
N LYS A 77 -17.89 14.51 4.26
CA LYS A 77 -17.60 13.31 3.45
C LYS A 77 -16.77 13.68 2.21
N VAL A 78 -17.17 14.71 1.47
CA VAL A 78 -16.43 15.20 0.29
C VAL A 78 -15.02 15.65 0.64
N GLU A 79 -14.85 16.37 1.74
CA GLU A 79 -13.53 16.76 2.24
C GLU A 79 -12.67 15.53 2.60
N ASN A 80 -13.27 14.52 3.22
CA ASN A 80 -12.58 13.27 3.52
C ASN A 80 -12.17 12.52 2.24
N TYR A 81 -12.98 12.53 1.18
CA TYR A 81 -12.64 11.97 -0.13
C TYR A 81 -11.40 12.66 -0.72
N ALA A 82 -11.42 13.99 -0.78
CA ALA A 82 -10.29 14.77 -1.28
C ALA A 82 -9.02 14.55 -0.43
N LYS A 83 -9.16 14.49 0.89
CA LYS A 83 -8.04 14.26 1.81
C LYS A 83 -7.43 12.87 1.65
N ALA A 84 -8.24 11.83 1.45
CA ALA A 84 -7.75 10.48 1.20
C ALA A 84 -6.93 10.40 -0.10
N ILE A 85 -7.42 10.99 -1.19
CA ILE A 85 -6.70 11.07 -2.47
C ILE A 85 -5.35 11.79 -2.28
N ASN A 86 -5.37 12.95 -1.63
CA ASN A 86 -4.15 13.73 -1.38
C ASN A 86 -3.14 12.95 -0.53
N MET A 87 -3.59 12.23 0.50
CA MET A 87 -2.70 11.40 1.32
C MET A 87 -2.01 10.31 0.50
N LEU A 88 -2.74 9.65 -0.42
CA LEU A 88 -2.16 8.63 -1.30
C LEU A 88 -1.14 9.23 -2.27
N TYR A 89 -1.42 10.39 -2.86
CA TYR A 89 -0.45 11.08 -3.71
C TYR A 89 0.82 11.49 -2.97
N CYS A 90 0.69 12.01 -1.74
CA CYS A 90 1.85 12.37 -0.91
C CYS A 90 2.66 11.15 -0.42
N ALA A 91 2.05 9.97 -0.43
CA ALA A 91 2.66 8.75 0.07
C ALA A 91 3.42 7.95 -0.99
N VAL A 92 3.45 8.40 -2.25
CA VAL A 92 4.10 7.69 -3.35
C VAL A 92 5.19 8.54 -4.02
N ASN A 93 6.21 7.89 -4.55
CA ASN A 93 7.23 8.54 -5.38
C ASN A 93 6.66 8.96 -6.76
N PRO A 94 7.39 9.76 -7.55
CA PRO A 94 6.92 10.23 -8.86
C PRO A 94 6.58 9.13 -9.88
N ASP A 95 7.27 7.99 -9.85
CA ASP A 95 7.00 6.89 -10.80
C ASP A 95 5.69 6.18 -10.44
N ASP A 96 5.43 6.02 -9.15
CA ASP A 96 4.19 5.45 -8.62
C ASP A 96 3.01 6.40 -8.72
N TYR A 97 3.26 7.71 -8.55
CA TYR A 97 2.29 8.75 -8.84
C TYR A 97 1.71 8.58 -10.25
N ARG A 98 2.57 8.38 -11.27
CA ARG A 98 2.10 8.19 -12.66
C ARG A 98 1.17 6.98 -12.80
N LYS A 99 1.43 5.89 -12.07
CA LYS A 99 0.61 4.66 -12.13
C LYS A 99 -0.80 4.86 -11.59
N ILE A 100 -0.96 5.71 -10.58
CA ILE A 100 -2.25 5.98 -9.93
C ILE A 100 -2.89 7.29 -10.38
N SER A 101 -2.20 8.12 -11.17
CA SER A 101 -2.67 9.43 -11.63
C SER A 101 -3.94 9.40 -12.48
N CYS A 102 -4.23 8.27 -13.12
CA CYS A 102 -5.45 8.07 -13.93
C CYS A 102 -6.63 7.53 -13.11
N CYS A 103 -6.44 7.24 -11.82
CA CYS A 103 -7.50 6.79 -10.93
C CYS A 103 -8.34 7.99 -10.48
N SER A 104 -9.66 7.80 -10.43
CA SER A 104 -10.61 8.86 -10.05
C SER A 104 -10.92 8.84 -8.56
N THR A 105 -10.79 7.67 -7.91
CA THR A 105 -11.11 7.51 -6.49
C THR A 105 -9.90 7.03 -5.68
N ALA A 106 -9.88 7.35 -4.38
CA ALA A 106 -8.85 6.86 -3.46
C ALA A 106 -8.81 5.32 -3.39
N LYS A 107 -9.98 4.68 -3.57
CA LYS A 107 -10.10 3.22 -3.66
C LYS A 107 -9.38 2.65 -4.88
N GLU A 108 -9.64 3.20 -6.06
CA GLU A 108 -8.96 2.78 -7.28
C GLU A 108 -7.44 2.96 -7.16
N MET A 109 -6.98 4.07 -6.59
CA MET A 109 -5.55 4.31 -6.34
C MET A 109 -4.95 3.22 -5.43
N TRP A 110 -5.61 2.90 -4.31
CA TRP A 110 -5.16 1.88 -3.37
C TRP A 110 -5.17 0.48 -3.99
N ASP A 111 -6.28 0.09 -4.62
CA ASP A 111 -6.44 -1.21 -5.25
C ASP A 111 -5.41 -1.39 -6.39
N LYS A 112 -5.11 -0.32 -7.15
CA LYS A 112 -4.07 -0.34 -8.19
C LYS A 112 -2.68 -0.60 -7.61
N LEU A 113 -2.34 0.02 -6.48
CA LEU A 113 -1.08 -0.24 -5.77
C LEU A 113 -1.03 -1.67 -5.25
N GLU A 114 -2.11 -2.19 -4.66
CA GLU A 114 -2.19 -3.58 -4.18
C GLU A 114 -1.92 -4.55 -5.32
N VAL A 115 -2.63 -4.42 -6.44
CA VAL A 115 -2.46 -5.30 -7.61
C VAL A 115 -1.04 -5.22 -8.19
N THR A 116 -0.46 -4.02 -8.25
CA THR A 116 0.87 -3.82 -8.86
C THR A 116 1.98 -4.46 -8.03
N TYR A 117 1.88 -4.37 -6.70
CA TYR A 117 3.00 -4.66 -5.82
C TYR A 117 2.86 -5.95 -5.02
N GLU A 118 1.64 -6.35 -4.63
CA GLU A 118 1.45 -7.53 -3.79
C GLU A 118 1.85 -8.82 -4.51
N ALA A 119 1.54 -8.93 -5.81
CA ALA A 119 2.01 -10.04 -6.65
C ALA A 119 3.55 -10.04 -6.81
N THR A 120 4.14 -8.85 -6.98
CA THR A 120 5.58 -8.71 -7.17
C THR A 120 6.36 -9.05 -5.89
N ASP A 121 5.88 -8.61 -4.74
CA ASP A 121 6.51 -8.91 -3.45
C ASP A 121 6.42 -10.39 -3.09
N GLN A 122 5.28 -11.05 -3.33
CA GLN A 122 5.15 -12.49 -3.12
C GLN A 122 6.14 -13.29 -3.98
N VAL A 123 6.29 -12.94 -5.26
CA VAL A 123 7.25 -13.59 -6.17
C VAL A 123 8.69 -13.35 -5.71
N ARG A 124 9.00 -12.13 -5.28
CA ARG A 124 10.32 -11.76 -4.76
C ARG A 124 10.65 -12.57 -3.51
N GLU A 125 9.71 -12.70 -2.58
CA GLU A 125 9.87 -13.46 -1.34
C GLU A 125 10.04 -14.95 -1.63
N ALA A 126 9.20 -15.54 -2.48
CA ALA A 126 9.34 -16.94 -2.89
C ALA A 126 10.71 -17.23 -3.51
N LYS A 127 11.27 -16.30 -4.28
CA LYS A 127 12.62 -16.44 -4.85
C LYS A 127 13.72 -16.37 -3.79
N ILE A 128 13.57 -15.50 -2.78
CA ILE A 128 14.51 -15.42 -1.65
C ILE A 128 14.47 -16.71 -0.85
N ASP A 129 13.28 -17.23 -0.56
CA ASP A 129 13.10 -18.48 0.18
C ASP A 129 13.70 -19.66 -0.58
N PHE A 130 13.46 -19.75 -1.89
CA PHE A 130 14.06 -20.76 -2.75
C PHE A 130 15.60 -20.71 -2.73
N LEU A 131 16.20 -19.54 -2.91
CA LEU A 131 17.65 -19.39 -2.87
C LEU A 131 18.24 -19.68 -1.48
N THR A 132 17.51 -19.32 -0.42
CA THR A 132 17.90 -19.63 0.96
C THR A 132 17.89 -21.13 1.19
N GLN A 133 16.85 -21.82 0.71
CA GLN A 133 16.77 -23.27 0.77
C GLN A 133 17.91 -23.94 -0.03
N GLU A 134 18.18 -23.50 -1.26
CA GLU A 134 19.30 -24.01 -2.07
C GLU A 134 20.64 -23.83 -1.34
N TYR A 135 20.87 -22.66 -0.75
CA TYR A 135 22.09 -22.40 0.03
C TYR A 135 22.20 -23.30 1.28
N GLU A 136 21.10 -23.49 2.02
CA GLU A 136 21.07 -24.39 3.17
C GLU A 136 21.26 -25.86 2.77
N MET A 137 20.78 -26.25 1.58
CA MET A 137 20.98 -27.58 1.04
C MET A 137 22.41 -27.78 0.52
N PHE A 138 23.04 -26.73 -0.03
CA PHE A 138 24.46 -26.65 -0.44
C PHE A 138 25.39 -26.48 0.77
N ARG A 139 25.14 -27.21 1.86
CA ARG A 139 26.06 -27.29 2.99
C ARG A 139 26.48 -28.74 3.22
N MET A 140 27.73 -28.93 3.60
CA MET A 140 28.29 -30.24 3.90
C MET A 140 27.59 -30.83 5.13
N LYS A 141 27.12 -32.07 5.02
CA LYS A 141 26.50 -32.82 6.12
C LYS A 141 27.57 -33.39 7.07
N PRO A 142 27.23 -33.69 8.34
CA PRO A 142 28.17 -34.31 9.27
C PRO A 142 28.70 -35.65 8.71
N GLY A 143 30.03 -35.76 8.56
CA GLY A 143 30.69 -36.97 8.02
C GLY A 143 30.70 -37.09 6.49
N GLU A 144 30.14 -36.12 5.75
CA GLU A 144 30.20 -36.06 4.30
C GLU A 144 31.58 -35.56 3.83
N LYS A 145 32.16 -36.18 2.80
CA LYS A 145 33.41 -35.70 2.20
C LYS A 145 33.11 -34.58 1.21
N ILE A 146 34.09 -33.69 0.99
CA ILE A 146 33.92 -32.53 0.09
C ILE A 146 33.53 -32.95 -1.33
N GLY A 147 34.07 -34.06 -1.85
CA GLY A 147 33.72 -34.59 -3.17
C GLY A 147 32.27 -35.09 -3.24
N ASP A 148 31.76 -35.67 -2.16
CA ASP A 148 30.39 -36.17 -2.09
C ASP A 148 29.38 -34.99 -2.03
N MET A 149 29.78 -33.87 -1.41
CA MET A 149 28.99 -32.64 -1.40
C MET A 149 28.81 -32.06 -2.82
N PHE A 150 29.88 -31.99 -3.62
CA PHE A 150 29.82 -31.52 -5.02
C PHE A 150 29.07 -32.48 -5.93
N ASN A 151 28.99 -33.78 -5.60
CA ASN A 151 28.22 -34.74 -6.40
C ASN A 151 26.70 -34.66 -6.15
N ARG A 152 26.24 -33.91 -5.12
CA ARG A 152 24.81 -33.73 -4.82
C ARG A 152 24.13 -32.61 -5.62
N PHE A 153 24.91 -31.73 -6.26
CA PHE A 153 24.43 -30.51 -6.91
C PHE A 153 25.11 -30.28 -8.26
#